data_AF-A0A8B8I118-F1
#
_entry.id   AF-A0A8B8I118-F1
#
_cell.length_a   1.000
_cell.length_b   1.000
_cell.length_c   1.000
_cell.angle_alpha   90.00
_cell.angle_beta   90.00
_cell.angle_gamma   90.00
#
_symmetry.space_group_name_H-M   'P 1'
#
loop_
_entity.id
_entity.type
_entity.pdbx_description
1 polymer ?
#
loop_
_entity_poly.entity_id
_entity_poly.type
_entity_poly.pdbx_seq_one_letter_code
_entity_poly.pdbx_strand_id
1 'polypeptide(L)'
;MPTYKIQGQIYHQVGSLLPYPDADHQLLPAPGGTGKTFVISLILETFRSEQKIALALASSGIAATLLEGGRTARSALKLPLNVQMIETPICNISRNSAMAKVLRLTSIILWNECTMANKKSLEAFNRTMQDIRGNHLFGGALILLSGDFRQTLPIIPRSTPADEINACLKSSVLWRYVQKLTLNINMRINLQNDPAAHDFSKQLFKAIETCKQISYNIDCYQRYDFPE
;
A
#
# COMPACT_ATOMS: atom_id res chain seq x y z
N MET A 1 -8.92 21.11 25.92
CA MET A 1 -9.62 19.83 25.71
C MET A 1 -10.22 19.66 24.28
N PRO A 2 -9.44 19.70 23.16
CA PRO A 2 -9.97 19.37 21.83
C PRO A 2 -9.56 17.98 21.29
N THR A 3 -8.59 17.32 21.92
CA THR A 3 -7.96 16.07 21.44
C THR A 3 -8.91 14.86 21.41
N TYR A 4 -9.86 14.78 22.34
CA TYR A 4 -10.76 13.62 22.47
C TYR A 4 -11.83 13.52 21.38
N LYS A 5 -12.34 14.64 20.84
CA LYS A 5 -13.33 14.62 19.75
C LYS A 5 -12.75 14.18 18.42
N ILE A 6 -11.49 14.56 18.14
CA ILE A 6 -10.77 14.15 16.92
C ILE A 6 -10.43 12.66 16.98
N GLN A 7 -10.00 12.15 18.15
CA GLN A 7 -9.77 10.71 18.33
C GLN A 7 -11.05 9.89 18.10
N GLY A 8 -12.20 10.28 18.66
CA GLY A 8 -13.46 9.52 18.50
C GLY A 8 -13.97 9.39 17.06
N GLN A 9 -13.86 10.45 16.25
CA GLN A 9 -14.24 10.38 14.83
C GLN A 9 -13.25 9.55 14.00
N ILE A 10 -11.96 9.61 14.33
CA ILE A 10 -10.94 8.76 13.71
C ILE A 10 -11.18 7.30 14.08
N TYR A 11 -11.52 6.96 15.33
CA TYR A 11 -11.83 5.57 15.71
C TYR A 11 -13.07 5.02 14.99
N HIS A 12 -14.12 5.82 14.81
CA HIS A 12 -15.32 5.39 14.08
C HIS A 12 -15.06 5.25 12.56
N GLN A 13 -14.28 6.16 11.95
CA GLN A 13 -13.86 6.03 10.56
C GLN A 13 -12.85 4.88 10.37
N VAL A 14 -11.90 4.71 11.27
CA VAL A 14 -10.93 3.59 11.23
C VAL A 14 -11.65 2.27 11.45
N GLY A 15 -12.65 2.21 12.33
CA GLY A 15 -13.53 1.05 12.48
C GLY A 15 -14.28 0.68 11.19
N SER A 16 -14.70 1.67 10.39
CA SER A 16 -15.28 1.44 9.06
C SER A 16 -14.24 1.11 7.97
N LEU A 17 -12.97 1.45 8.21
CA LEU A 17 -11.83 1.10 7.36
C LEU A 17 -11.15 -0.18 7.83
N LEU A 18 -11.58 -0.78 8.95
CA LEU A 18 -11.04 -2.04 9.44
C LEU A 18 -11.49 -3.12 8.45
N PRO A 19 -10.55 -3.72 7.73
CA PRO A 19 -10.88 -4.77 6.78
C PRO A 19 -11.47 -5.99 7.53
N TYR A 20 -12.66 -6.41 7.09
CA TYR A 20 -13.34 -7.60 7.60
C TYR A 20 -12.58 -8.88 7.19
N PRO A 21 -12.75 -10.01 7.91
CA PRO A 21 -12.04 -11.26 7.61
C PRO A 21 -12.27 -11.82 6.19
N ASP A 22 -13.35 -11.41 5.52
CA ASP A 22 -13.69 -11.75 4.13
C ASP A 22 -13.55 -10.57 3.16
N ALA A 23 -12.94 -9.46 3.60
CA ALA A 23 -12.81 -8.27 2.79
C ALA A 23 -11.71 -8.44 1.72
N ASP A 24 -12.02 -7.94 0.53
CA ASP A 24 -11.04 -7.80 -0.55
C ASP A 24 -9.80 -7.01 -0.09
N HIS A 25 -8.69 -7.21 -0.79
CA HIS A 25 -7.45 -6.48 -0.53
C HIS A 25 -7.62 -4.97 -0.76
N GLN A 26 -6.97 -4.17 0.08
CA GLN A 26 -7.20 -2.73 0.10
C GLN A 26 -5.93 -1.94 -0.21
N LEU A 27 -6.12 -0.81 -0.89
CA LEU A 27 -5.14 0.23 -1.05
C LEU A 27 -5.69 1.50 -0.43
N LEU A 28 -4.87 2.16 0.38
CA LEU A 28 -5.12 3.45 0.99
C LEU A 28 -4.35 4.55 0.23
N PRO A 29 -4.83 5.02 -0.95
CA PRO A 29 -4.25 6.18 -1.59
C PRO A 29 -4.61 7.43 -0.77
N ALA A 30 -3.60 8.18 -0.36
CA ALA A 30 -3.85 9.51 0.15
C ALA A 30 -2.65 10.44 -0.05
N PRO A 31 -2.87 11.76 -0.20
CA PRO A 31 -1.78 12.72 -0.25
C PRO A 31 -0.88 12.73 0.97
N GLY A 32 0.29 13.36 0.82
CA GLY A 32 1.13 13.72 1.95
C GLY A 32 0.35 14.54 3.00
N GLY A 33 0.59 14.26 4.28
CA GLY A 33 -0.04 15.01 5.38
C GLY A 33 -1.42 14.52 5.82
N THR A 34 -2.03 13.55 5.13
CA THR A 34 -3.36 12.99 5.48
C THR A 34 -3.38 12.00 6.64
N GLY A 35 -2.21 11.65 7.20
CA GLY A 35 -2.13 10.72 8.33
C GLY A 35 -2.13 9.23 7.94
N LYS A 36 -1.84 8.85 6.67
CA LYS A 36 -1.74 7.44 6.25
C LYS A 36 -0.96 6.56 7.22
N THR A 37 0.26 6.96 7.57
CA THR A 37 1.13 6.21 8.47
C THR A 37 0.52 6.05 9.85
N PHE A 38 -0.16 7.08 10.36
CA PHE A 38 -0.87 7.03 11.63
C PHE A 38 -2.03 6.03 11.59
N VAL A 39 -2.84 6.04 10.53
CA VAL A 39 -3.94 5.08 10.33
C VAL A 39 -3.41 3.65 10.26
N ILE A 40 -2.34 3.40 9.50
CA ILE A 40 -1.70 2.08 9.41
C ILE A 40 -1.18 1.62 10.76
N SER A 41 -0.55 2.52 11.52
CA SER A 41 -0.07 2.23 12.87
C SER A 41 -1.21 1.86 13.80
N LEU A 42 -2.36 2.55 13.71
CA LEU A 42 -3.52 2.23 14.55
C LEU A 42 -4.12 0.86 14.19
N ILE A 43 -4.22 0.54 12.90
CA ILE A 43 -4.69 -0.78 12.44
C ILE A 43 -3.72 -1.88 12.91
N LEU A 44 -2.40 -1.64 12.79
CA LEU A 44 -1.36 -2.56 13.26
C LEU A 44 -1.55 -2.90 14.75
N GLU A 45 -1.69 -1.87 15.59
CA GLU A 45 -1.87 -2.03 17.03
C GLU A 45 -3.22 -2.66 17.40
N THR A 46 -4.28 -2.37 16.64
CA THR A 46 -5.59 -3.00 16.84
C THR A 46 -5.49 -4.52 16.68
N PHE A 47 -4.90 -5.01 15.58
CA PHE A 47 -4.74 -6.46 15.38
C PHE A 47 -3.82 -7.11 16.43
N ARG A 48 -2.76 -6.42 16.85
CA ARG A 48 -1.85 -6.91 17.89
C ARG A 48 -2.52 -7.00 19.26
N SER A 49 -3.39 -6.05 19.59
CA SER A 49 -4.18 -6.06 20.83
C SER A 49 -5.12 -7.27 20.90
N GLU A 50 -5.58 -7.76 19.75
CA GLU A 50 -6.38 -8.99 19.61
C GLU A 50 -5.52 -10.26 19.57
N GLN A 51 -4.23 -10.19 19.91
CA GLN A 51 -3.26 -11.29 19.86
C GLN A 51 -3.07 -11.91 18.46
N LYS A 52 -3.44 -11.18 17.41
CA LYS A 52 -3.21 -11.60 16.01
C LYS A 52 -1.84 -11.16 15.52
N ILE A 53 -1.28 -11.90 14.57
CA ILE A 53 -0.02 -11.53 13.94
C ILE A 53 -0.29 -10.53 12.81
N ALA A 54 0.16 -9.30 12.99
CA ALA A 54 0.11 -8.24 11.99
C ALA A 54 1.54 -7.90 11.51
N LEU A 55 1.78 -8.07 10.21
CA LEU A 55 3.10 -7.86 9.60
C LEU A 55 3.21 -6.43 9.07
N ALA A 56 4.15 -5.67 9.64
CA ALA A 56 4.46 -4.30 9.22
C ALA A 56 5.62 -4.26 8.20
N LEU A 57 5.31 -3.92 6.96
CA LEU A 57 6.24 -3.77 5.86
C LEU A 57 6.27 -2.32 5.38
N ALA A 58 7.42 -1.91 4.84
CA ALA A 58 7.53 -0.66 4.10
C ALA A 58 8.50 -0.76 2.92
N SER A 59 8.35 0.11 1.92
CA SER A 59 9.28 0.09 0.77
C SER A 59 10.65 0.72 1.06
N SER A 60 10.75 1.63 2.04
CA SER A 60 11.99 2.29 2.44
C SER A 60 12.32 2.06 3.92
N GLY A 61 13.60 2.19 4.28
CA GLY A 61 14.05 2.05 5.67
C GLY A 61 13.42 3.08 6.61
N ILE A 62 13.34 4.34 6.18
CA ILE A 62 12.73 5.44 6.94
C ILE A 62 11.24 5.19 7.15
N ALA A 63 10.53 4.69 6.14
CA ALA A 63 9.12 4.36 6.28
C ALA A 63 8.89 3.16 7.22
N ALA A 64 9.85 2.23 7.28
CA ALA A 64 9.79 1.08 8.19
C ALA A 64 9.97 1.49 9.66
N THR A 65 10.84 2.46 9.96
CA THR A 65 11.07 2.92 11.34
C THR A 65 9.87 3.65 11.95
N LEU A 66 8.90 4.06 11.12
CA LEU A 66 7.66 4.69 11.57
C LEU A 66 6.58 3.68 12.00
N LEU A 67 6.80 2.39 11.76
CA LEU A 67 5.89 1.31 12.16
C LEU A 67 6.56 0.47 13.23
N GLU A 68 5.84 0.17 14.31
CA GLU A 68 6.37 -0.68 15.38
C GLU A 68 6.66 -2.10 14.86
N GLY A 69 7.89 -2.57 15.04
CA GLY A 69 8.35 -3.84 14.45
C GLY A 69 8.42 -3.83 12.92
N GLY A 70 8.36 -2.65 12.29
CA GLY A 70 8.40 -2.45 10.85
C GLY A 70 9.74 -2.87 10.24
N ARG A 71 9.67 -3.48 9.05
CA ARG A 71 10.86 -3.84 8.27
C ARG A 71 10.66 -3.46 6.80
N THR A 72 11.76 -3.27 6.09
CA THR A 72 11.65 -3.09 4.64
C THR A 72 11.12 -4.38 4.01
N ALA A 73 10.19 -4.27 3.05
CA ALA A 73 9.61 -5.40 2.35
C ALA A 73 10.70 -6.28 1.72
N ARG A 74 11.75 -5.66 1.18
CA ARG A 74 12.92 -6.36 0.64
C ARG A 74 13.60 -7.26 1.68
N SER A 75 13.87 -6.74 2.87
CA SER A 75 14.55 -7.47 3.95
C SER A 75 13.65 -8.55 4.56
N ALA A 76 12.40 -8.20 4.87
CA ALA A 76 11.46 -9.11 5.51
C ALA A 76 11.07 -10.28 4.60
N LEU A 77 10.79 -9.99 3.33
CA LEU A 77 10.35 -10.97 2.35
C LEU A 77 11.50 -11.62 1.57
N LYS A 78 12.76 -11.23 1.83
CA LYS A 78 13.93 -11.71 1.09
C LYS A 78 13.72 -11.63 -0.44
N LEU A 79 13.21 -10.49 -0.90
CA LEU A 79 12.98 -10.26 -2.32
C LEU A 79 14.33 -10.23 -3.07
N PRO A 80 14.43 -10.87 -4.25
CA PRO A 80 15.64 -10.82 -5.09
C PRO A 80 16.11 -9.39 -5.36
N LEU A 81 17.41 -9.18 -5.57
CA LEU A 81 17.90 -7.84 -5.86
C LEU A 81 17.42 -7.34 -7.23
N ASN A 82 17.30 -8.25 -8.19
CA ASN A 82 16.97 -8.05 -9.59
C ASN A 82 15.54 -8.47 -9.93
N VAL A 83 14.58 -8.23 -9.03
CA VAL A 83 13.16 -8.61 -9.23
C VAL A 83 12.61 -8.14 -10.57
N GLN A 84 13.03 -6.99 -11.11
CA GLN A 84 12.59 -6.53 -12.43
C GLN A 84 13.03 -7.44 -13.60
N MET A 85 14.17 -8.13 -13.49
CA MET A 85 14.74 -8.96 -14.56
C MET A 85 14.15 -10.38 -14.58
N ILE A 86 13.63 -10.84 -13.44
CA ILE A 86 13.07 -12.18 -13.32
C ILE A 86 11.64 -12.14 -13.87
N GLU A 87 11.28 -13.11 -14.72
CA GLU A 87 9.94 -13.19 -15.30
C GLU A 87 8.89 -13.55 -14.23
N THR A 88 9.16 -14.60 -13.46
CA THR A 88 8.29 -15.11 -12.38
C THR A 88 9.01 -15.07 -11.03
N PRO A 89 9.30 -13.88 -10.48
CA PRO A 89 10.02 -13.77 -9.23
C PRO A 89 9.22 -14.39 -8.08
N ILE A 90 9.97 -14.94 -7.12
CA ILE A 90 9.48 -15.44 -5.83
C ILE A 90 10.33 -14.85 -4.71
N CYS A 91 9.77 -14.77 -3.51
CA CYS A 91 10.54 -14.44 -2.32
C CYS A 91 11.45 -15.61 -1.93
N ASN A 92 12.70 -15.33 -1.52
CA ASN A 92 13.64 -16.36 -1.09
C ASN A 92 13.36 -16.82 0.35
N ILE A 93 12.16 -17.36 0.57
CA ILE A 93 11.67 -17.84 1.87
C ILE A 93 11.35 -19.33 1.74
N SER A 94 12.14 -20.18 2.38
CA SER A 94 11.84 -21.61 2.48
C SER A 94 10.61 -21.87 3.35
N ARG A 95 9.78 -22.85 2.97
CA ARG A 95 8.59 -23.28 3.74
C ARG A 95 8.88 -23.64 5.19
N ASN A 96 10.09 -24.11 5.51
CA ASN A 96 10.45 -24.51 6.88
C ASN A 96 11.13 -23.38 7.68
N SER A 97 11.34 -22.22 7.06
CA SER A 97 11.97 -21.09 7.72
C SER A 97 11.10 -20.47 8.83
N ALA A 98 11.73 -19.79 9.79
CA ALA A 98 11.01 -19.05 10.83
C ALA A 98 10.07 -17.98 10.23
N MET A 99 10.48 -17.31 9.16
CA MET A 99 9.64 -16.32 8.47
C MET A 99 8.40 -16.98 7.85
N ALA A 100 8.52 -18.17 7.25
CA ALA A 100 7.36 -18.89 6.73
C ALA A 100 6.36 -19.26 7.85
N LYS A 101 6.84 -19.60 9.06
CA LYS A 101 5.96 -19.83 10.22
C LYS A 101 5.18 -18.56 10.60
N VAL A 102 5.84 -17.39 10.58
CA VAL A 102 5.18 -16.10 10.81
C VAL A 102 4.13 -15.82 9.73
N LEU A 103 4.49 -15.99 8.45
CA LEU A 103 3.59 -15.74 7.31
C LEU A 103 2.36 -16.65 7.32
N ARG A 104 2.49 -17.91 7.74
CA ARG A 104 1.34 -18.84 7.90
C ARG A 104 0.29 -18.32 8.86
N LEU A 105 0.72 -17.72 9.97
CA LEU A 105 -0.14 -17.26 11.05
C LEU A 105 -0.54 -15.79 10.90
N THR A 106 0.03 -15.06 9.93
CA THR A 106 -0.21 -13.63 9.73
C THR A 106 -1.66 -13.39 9.33
N SER A 107 -2.39 -12.56 10.08
CA SER A 107 -3.77 -12.20 9.75
C SER A 107 -3.84 -11.04 8.77
N ILE A 108 -2.98 -10.03 8.96
CA ILE A 108 -2.93 -8.83 8.12
C ILE A 108 -1.48 -8.46 7.77
N ILE A 109 -1.27 -8.00 6.54
CA ILE A 109 -0.02 -7.43 6.05
C ILE A 109 -0.25 -5.97 5.70
N LEU A 110 0.52 -5.09 6.33
CA LEU A 110 0.48 -3.65 6.13
C LEU A 110 1.73 -3.25 5.36
N TRP A 111 1.59 -2.74 4.13
CA TRP A 111 2.74 -2.31 3.32
C TRP A 111 2.69 -0.81 3.07
N ASN A 112 3.50 -0.08 3.84
CA ASN A 112 3.61 1.37 3.74
C ASN A 112 4.54 1.83 2.61
N GLU A 113 4.18 2.94 1.96
CA GLU A 113 4.88 3.48 0.77
C GLU A 113 5.03 2.46 -0.36
N CYS A 114 4.01 1.62 -0.58
CA CYS A 114 4.01 0.55 -1.57
C CYS A 114 4.20 1.06 -3.01
N THR A 115 3.93 2.33 -3.29
CA THR A 115 4.04 2.95 -4.63
C THR A 115 5.47 2.96 -5.16
N MET A 116 6.46 2.92 -4.27
CA MET A 116 7.88 2.77 -4.60
C MET A 116 8.25 1.35 -5.01
N ALA A 117 7.40 0.36 -4.74
CA ALA A 117 7.68 -1.04 -5.04
C ALA A 117 7.33 -1.37 -6.49
N ASN A 118 8.21 -2.15 -7.14
CA ASN A 118 7.91 -2.72 -8.44
C ASN A 118 6.76 -3.72 -8.31
N LYS A 119 5.84 -3.76 -9.28
CA LYS A 119 4.72 -4.71 -9.33
C LYS A 119 5.14 -6.16 -9.13
N LYS A 120 6.31 -6.52 -9.68
CA LYS A 120 6.86 -7.87 -9.57
C LYS A 120 7.20 -8.24 -8.12
N SER A 121 7.47 -7.27 -7.24
CA SER A 121 7.65 -7.53 -5.81
C SER A 121 6.34 -7.95 -5.14
N LEU A 122 5.23 -7.30 -5.49
CA LEU A 122 3.90 -7.67 -4.98
C LEU A 122 3.47 -9.04 -5.53
N GLU A 123 3.71 -9.30 -6.81
CA GLU A 123 3.42 -10.58 -7.44
C GLU A 123 4.26 -11.72 -6.87
N ALA A 124 5.56 -11.49 -6.66
CA ALA A 124 6.44 -12.45 -6.00
C ALA A 124 5.95 -12.79 -4.59
N PHE A 125 5.54 -11.76 -3.84
CA PHE A 125 5.00 -11.96 -2.52
C PHE A 125 3.71 -12.77 -2.54
N ASN A 126 2.79 -12.46 -3.46
CA ASN A 126 1.56 -13.24 -3.64
C ASN A 126 1.85 -14.72 -3.93
N ARG A 127 2.74 -15.01 -4.90
CA ARG A 127 3.14 -16.38 -5.24
C ARG A 127 3.73 -17.12 -4.04
N THR A 128 4.59 -16.46 -3.26
CA THR A 128 5.17 -17.05 -2.06
C THR A 128 4.13 -17.29 -0.98
N MET A 129 3.17 -16.38 -0.79
CA MET A 129 2.08 -16.60 0.16
C MET A 129 1.18 -17.77 -0.26
N GLN A 130 0.92 -17.90 -1.56
CA GLN A 130 0.21 -19.05 -2.13
C GLN A 130 0.96 -20.36 -1.89
N ASP A 131 2.29 -20.36 -2.04
CA ASP A 131 3.14 -21.52 -1.75
C ASP A 131 3.10 -21.92 -0.25
N ILE A 132 3.04 -20.94 0.65
CA ILE A 132 3.10 -21.15 2.10
C ILE A 132 1.73 -21.53 2.71
N ARG A 133 0.63 -20.98 2.18
CA ARG A 133 -0.73 -21.06 2.79
C ARG A 133 -1.80 -21.67 1.88
N GLY A 134 -1.50 -21.94 0.61
CA GLY A 134 -2.46 -22.44 -0.39
C GLY A 134 -2.92 -21.38 -1.39
N ASN A 135 -3.62 -21.82 -2.44
CA ASN A 135 -3.82 -21.07 -3.70
C ASN A 135 -4.74 -19.83 -3.65
N HIS A 136 -5.09 -19.31 -2.47
CA HIS A 136 -5.85 -18.06 -2.35
C HIS A 136 -4.94 -16.84 -2.57
N LEU A 137 -5.52 -15.71 -2.98
CA LEU A 137 -4.79 -14.45 -3.11
C LEU A 137 -4.15 -14.07 -1.76
N PHE A 138 -2.84 -13.80 -1.78
CA PHE A 138 -1.97 -13.67 -0.60
C PHE A 138 -2.14 -14.77 0.46
N GLY A 139 -2.47 -15.99 0.04
CA GLY A 139 -2.69 -17.11 0.96
C GLY A 139 -3.91 -16.93 1.87
N GLY A 140 -4.86 -16.08 1.49
CA GLY A 140 -5.99 -15.67 2.33
C GLY A 140 -5.60 -14.69 3.43
N ALA A 141 -4.38 -14.13 3.40
CA ALA A 141 -4.01 -13.02 4.25
C ALA A 141 -4.60 -11.74 3.68
N LEU A 142 -5.14 -10.92 4.56
CA LEU A 142 -5.53 -9.57 4.22
C LEU A 142 -4.29 -8.71 3.99
N ILE A 143 -4.33 -7.85 2.97
CA ILE A 143 -3.26 -6.90 2.67
C ILE A 143 -3.83 -5.49 2.58
N LEU A 144 -3.19 -4.57 3.29
CA LEU A 144 -3.44 -3.14 3.19
C LEU A 144 -2.19 -2.47 2.66
N LEU A 145 -2.27 -2.02 1.42
CA LEU A 145 -1.25 -1.26 0.72
C LEU A 145 -1.47 0.22 0.99
N SER A 146 -0.43 1.00 1.25
CA SER A 146 -0.56 2.44 1.35
C SER A 146 0.51 3.15 0.54
N GLY A 147 0.18 4.34 0.05
CA GLY A 147 1.15 5.21 -0.58
C GLY A 147 0.48 6.31 -1.37
N ASP A 148 1.32 7.11 -2.02
CA ASP A 148 0.88 8.16 -2.92
C ASP A 148 1.59 8.03 -4.26
N PHE A 149 0.85 7.61 -5.29
CA PHE A 149 1.39 7.44 -6.64
C PHE A 149 1.86 8.77 -7.26
N ARG A 150 1.59 9.92 -6.62
CA ARG A 150 2.09 11.23 -7.04
C ARG A 150 3.39 11.63 -6.35
N GLN A 151 3.86 10.86 -5.36
CA GLN A 151 5.12 11.15 -4.66
C GLN A 151 6.29 10.47 -5.37
N THR A 152 6.35 9.15 -5.28
CA THR A 152 7.48 8.37 -5.80
C THR A 152 6.97 7.10 -6.46
N LEU A 153 7.35 6.94 -7.72
CA LEU A 153 7.17 5.73 -8.52
C LEU A 153 8.36 4.78 -8.32
N PRO A 154 8.27 3.52 -8.79
CA PRO A 154 9.40 2.60 -8.72
C PRO A 154 10.61 3.15 -9.49
N ILE A 155 11.76 3.20 -8.83
CA ILE A 155 13.00 3.70 -9.44
C ILE A 155 13.59 2.59 -10.32
N ILE A 156 13.66 2.84 -11.63
CA ILE A 156 14.33 1.96 -12.60
C ILE A 156 15.47 2.73 -13.26
N PRO A 157 16.73 2.29 -13.11
CA PRO A 157 17.84 2.98 -13.75
C PRO A 157 17.70 2.94 -15.28
N ARG A 158 17.82 4.10 -15.94
CA ARG A 158 17.78 4.24 -17.40
C ARG A 158 16.45 3.79 -18.04
N SER A 159 15.34 3.92 -17.32
CA SER A 159 14.00 3.61 -17.83
C SER A 159 13.44 4.69 -18.74
N THR A 160 12.52 4.26 -19.60
CA THR A 160 11.55 5.15 -20.24
C THR A 160 10.34 5.38 -19.33
N PRO A 161 9.51 6.41 -19.57
CA PRO A 161 8.25 6.59 -18.86
C PRO A 161 7.32 5.37 -18.96
N ALA A 162 7.34 4.66 -20.10
CA ALA A 162 6.57 3.43 -20.29
C ALA A 162 7.06 2.32 -19.35
N ASP A 163 8.37 2.17 -19.15
CA ASP A 163 8.93 1.19 -18.22
C ASP A 163 8.54 1.48 -16.77
N GLU A 164 8.53 2.75 -16.36
CA GLU A 164 8.10 3.17 -15.04
C GLU A 164 6.62 2.86 -14.80
N ILE A 165 5.75 3.20 -15.75
CA ILE A 165 4.32 2.86 -15.70
C ILE A 165 4.14 1.35 -15.65
N ASN A 166 4.86 0.59 -16.49
CA ASN A 166 4.79 -0.86 -16.51
C ASN A 166 5.26 -1.49 -15.19
N ALA A 167 6.16 -0.83 -14.47
CA ALA A 167 6.64 -1.28 -13.17
C ALA A 167 5.72 -0.89 -12.00
N CYS A 168 4.82 0.07 -12.17
CA CYS A 168 3.89 0.49 -11.13
C CYS A 168 2.94 -0.65 -10.72
N LEU A 169 2.53 -0.65 -9.45
CA LEU A 169 1.56 -1.62 -8.92
C LEU A 169 0.24 -1.63 -9.70
N LYS A 170 -0.17 -0.49 -10.27
CA LYS A 170 -1.37 -0.37 -11.12
C LYS A 170 -1.33 -1.29 -12.34
N SER A 171 -0.13 -1.59 -12.84
CA SER A 171 0.10 -2.44 -14.00
C SER A 171 0.28 -3.91 -13.63
N SER A 172 0.04 -4.28 -12.36
CA SER A 172 0.03 -5.67 -11.90
C SER A 172 -1.30 -6.34 -12.22
N VAL A 173 -1.23 -7.64 -12.51
CA VAL A 173 -2.44 -8.48 -12.63
C VAL A 173 -3.28 -8.51 -11.35
N LEU A 174 -2.64 -8.28 -10.19
CA LEU A 174 -3.27 -8.28 -8.88
C LEU A 174 -4.09 -7.01 -8.60
N TRP A 175 -3.84 -5.93 -9.37
CA TRP A 175 -4.49 -4.64 -9.14
C TRP A 175 -6.01 -4.68 -9.28
N ARG A 176 -6.53 -5.58 -10.12
CA ARG A 176 -7.97 -5.78 -10.32
C ARG A 176 -8.71 -6.23 -9.05
N TYR A 177 -7.99 -6.79 -8.08
CA TYR A 177 -8.54 -7.27 -6.79
C TYR A 177 -8.35 -6.26 -5.67
N VAL A 178 -7.84 -5.06 -5.97
CA VAL A 178 -7.53 -4.03 -4.98
C VAL A 178 -8.68 -3.03 -4.90
N GLN A 179 -9.31 -2.95 -3.74
CA GLN A 179 -10.27 -1.90 -3.40
C GLN A 179 -9.55 -0.62 -2.94
N LYS A 180 -10.07 0.55 -3.31
CA LYS A 180 -9.45 1.84 -2.99
C LYS A 180 -10.17 2.52 -1.81
N LEU A 181 -9.41 2.85 -0.77
CA LEU A 181 -9.85 3.62 0.39
C LEU A 181 -9.18 4.99 0.38
N THR A 182 -9.93 6.10 0.34
CA THR A 182 -9.31 7.43 0.19
C THR A 182 -9.37 8.23 1.49
N LEU A 183 -8.25 8.80 1.93
CA LEU A 183 -8.24 9.83 2.97
C LEU A 183 -8.21 11.21 2.30
N ASN A 184 -9.24 12.01 2.58
CA ASN A 184 -9.44 13.32 1.94
C ASN A 184 -9.05 14.51 2.83
N ILE A 185 -8.75 14.27 4.10
CA ILE A 185 -8.47 15.34 5.07
C ILE A 185 -6.95 15.42 5.30
N ASN A 186 -6.35 16.58 5.01
CA ASN A 186 -4.95 16.83 5.31
C ASN A 186 -4.78 17.23 6.78
N MET A 187 -4.52 16.23 7.62
CA MET A 187 -4.35 16.41 9.06
C MET A 187 -3.16 17.31 9.41
N ARG A 188 -2.05 17.27 8.65
CA ARG A 188 -0.87 18.09 8.92
C ARG A 188 -1.19 19.58 8.86
N ILE A 189 -1.95 19.99 7.84
CA ILE A 189 -2.33 21.39 7.64
C ILE A 189 -3.45 21.80 8.59
N ASN A 190 -4.41 20.90 8.83
CA ASN A 190 -5.50 21.16 9.77
C ASN A 190 -5.01 21.37 11.21
N LEU A 191 -3.89 20.74 11.60
CA LEU A 191 -3.28 20.92 12.91
C LEU A 191 -2.46 22.21 13.04
N GLN A 192 -2.06 22.82 11.93
CA GLN A 192 -1.25 24.05 11.91
C GLN A 192 -2.10 25.33 11.91
N ASN A 193 -3.43 25.24 11.70
CA ASN A 193 -4.37 26.37 11.66
C ASN A 193 -3.96 27.53 10.73
N ASP A 194 -3.17 27.26 9.69
CA ASP A 194 -2.77 28.26 8.70
C ASP A 194 -3.81 28.32 7.55
N PRO A 195 -4.55 29.44 7.40
CA PRO A 195 -5.58 29.59 6.37
C PRO A 195 -5.03 29.49 4.94
N ALA A 196 -3.81 30.01 4.71
CA ALA A 196 -3.19 30.01 3.38
C ALA A 196 -2.75 28.60 2.98
N ALA A 197 -2.20 27.83 3.93
CA ALA A 197 -1.84 26.43 3.71
C ALA A 197 -3.08 25.56 3.47
N HIS A 198 -4.20 25.86 4.13
CA HIS A 198 -5.47 25.15 3.94
C HIS A 198 -6.06 25.38 2.54
N ASP A 199 -6.07 26.62 2.07
CA ASP A 199 -6.55 26.95 0.72
C ASP A 199 -5.62 26.39 -0.36
N PHE A 200 -4.30 26.45 -0.17
CA PHE A 200 -3.34 25.80 -1.05
C PHE A 200 -3.54 24.27 -1.10
N SER A 201 -3.79 23.63 0.04
CA SER A 201 -4.10 22.19 0.07
C SER A 201 -5.36 21.86 -0.72
N LYS A 202 -6.43 22.65 -0.58
CA LYS A 202 -7.68 22.45 -1.32
C LYS A 202 -7.49 22.63 -2.83
N GLN A 203 -6.73 23.65 -3.24
CA GLN A 203 -6.37 23.84 -4.64
C GLN A 203 -5.56 22.66 -5.18
N LEU A 204 -4.61 22.14 -4.39
CA LEU A 204 -3.85 20.95 -4.75
C LEU A 204 -4.79 19.74 -4.90
N PHE A 205 -5.67 19.48 -3.94
CA PHE A 205 -6.68 18.41 -4.02
C PHE A 205 -7.56 18.52 -5.27
N LYS A 206 -8.00 19.73 -5.62
CA LYS A 206 -8.85 19.98 -6.79
C LYS A 206 -8.09 19.81 -8.12
N ALA A 207 -6.87 20.33 -8.20
CA ALA A 207 -5.98 20.12 -9.35
C ALA A 207 -5.68 18.61 -9.54
N ILE A 208 -5.46 17.90 -8.43
CA ILE A 208 -5.29 16.44 -8.39
C ILE A 208 -6.54 15.71 -8.92
N GLU A 209 -7.74 16.13 -8.50
CA GLU A 209 -9.00 15.49 -8.93
C GLU A 209 -9.26 15.69 -10.43
N THR A 210 -8.85 16.85 -10.95
CA THR A 210 -8.88 17.15 -12.38
C THR A 210 -7.88 16.28 -13.15
N CYS A 211 -6.69 16.04 -12.60
CA CYS A 211 -5.75 15.05 -13.15
C CYS A 211 -6.25 13.60 -13.08
N LYS A 212 -7.13 13.24 -12.11
CA LYS A 212 -7.80 11.92 -12.13
C LYS A 212 -8.70 11.76 -13.35
N GLN A 213 -9.41 12.81 -13.80
CA GLN A 213 -10.20 12.73 -15.05
C GLN A 213 -9.29 12.54 -16.27
N ILE A 214 -8.11 13.17 -16.29
CA ILE A 214 -7.13 13.01 -17.37
C ILE A 214 -6.52 11.60 -17.34
N SER A 215 -6.18 11.06 -16.18
CA SER A 215 -5.73 9.66 -16.04
C SER A 215 -6.84 8.65 -16.33
N TYR A 216 -8.10 8.92 -15.99
CA TYR A 216 -9.24 8.08 -16.40
C TYR A 216 -9.40 8.07 -17.92
N ASN A 217 -9.16 9.20 -18.60
CA ASN A 217 -9.14 9.24 -20.07
C ASN A 217 -7.95 8.47 -20.65
N ILE A 218 -6.81 8.37 -19.96
CA ILE A 218 -5.69 7.52 -20.36
C ILE A 218 -5.99 6.03 -20.09
N ASP A 219 -6.67 5.69 -18.99
CA ASP A 219 -7.20 4.33 -18.74
C ASP A 219 -8.27 3.95 -19.80
N CYS A 220 -8.97 4.92 -20.39
CA CYS A 220 -9.86 4.70 -21.55
C CYS A 220 -9.10 4.45 -22.86
N TYR A 221 -7.89 4.97 -23.03
CA TYR A 221 -7.05 4.65 -24.21
C TYR A 221 -6.47 3.24 -24.15
N GLN A 222 -6.42 2.59 -22.98
CA GLN A 222 -6.09 1.16 -22.87
C GLN A 222 -7.25 0.22 -23.19
N ARG A 223 -8.43 0.76 -23.55
CA ARG A 223 -9.62 -0.02 -23.95
C ARG A 223 -9.86 -0.08 -25.46
N TYR A 224 -8.99 0.54 -26.28
CA TYR A 224 -9.01 0.30 -27.71
C TYR A 224 -8.10 -0.89 -28.03
N ASP A 225 -8.74 -2.02 -28.31
CA ASP A 225 -8.13 -3.11 -29.05
C ASP A 225 -7.45 -2.53 -30.30
N PHE A 226 -6.14 -2.75 -30.43
CA PHE A 226 -5.47 -2.65 -31.71
C PHE A 226 -5.78 -3.95 -32.47
N PRO A 227 -6.50 -3.91 -33.61
CA PRO A 227 -6.57 -5.06 -34.50
C PRO A 227 -5.18 -5.32 -35.09
N GLU A 228 -4.90 -6.61 -35.31
CA GLU A 228 -3.66 -7.19 -35.86
C GLU A 228 -3.07 -6.45 -37.08
#